data_AF-A0A2V9BY83-F1
#
_entry.id   AF-A0A2V9BY83-F1
#
_cell.length_a   1.000
_cell.length_b   1.000
_cell.length_c   1.000
_cell.angle_alpha   90.00
_cell.angle_beta   90.00
_cell.angle_gamma   90.00
#
_symmetry.space_group_name_H-M   'P 1'
#
loop_
_entity.id
_entity.type
_entity.pdbx_description
1 polymer ?
#
loop_
_entity_poly.entity_id
_entity_poly.type
_entity_poly.pdbx_seq_one_letter_code
_entity_poly.pdbx_strand_id
1 'polypeptide(L)'
;MADRHRVAVLGLNSRTAWSQELADLETQNSERFLQTLRSATQLTQVRFMPSLLVPEKRTVPYLREAAARFQADLLLVYTTRVQTFRQDRFFGTDEVRARCIVESVLLDVRTGIVAHTARSAEGVVAKKSRGDLNFSETVAKAQTEAPAKLS
;
A
#
# COMPACT_ATOMS: atom_id res chain seq x y z
N MET A 1 -14.29 15.22 -25.57
CA MET A 1 -14.52 14.81 -24.17
C MET A 1 -13.28 14.06 -23.72
N ALA A 2 -12.61 14.50 -22.65
CA ALA A 2 -11.42 13.80 -22.17
C ALA A 2 -11.83 12.44 -21.60
N ASP A 3 -11.18 11.38 -22.05
CA ASP A 3 -11.42 10.01 -21.58
C ASP A 3 -11.05 9.96 -20.09
N ARG A 4 -12.05 9.82 -19.21
CA ARG A 4 -11.86 9.83 -17.76
C ARG A 4 -12.25 8.48 -17.19
N HIS A 5 -11.32 7.82 -16.50
CA HIS A 5 -11.44 6.42 -16.12
C HIS A 5 -11.81 6.24 -14.64
N ARG A 6 -12.59 5.20 -14.34
CA ARG A 6 -12.84 4.72 -12.97
C ARG A 6 -11.77 3.71 -12.60
N VAL A 7 -11.09 3.92 -11.48
CA VAL A 7 -9.98 3.08 -11.01
C VAL A 7 -10.39 2.32 -9.75
N ALA A 8 -10.28 0.99 -9.84
CA ALA A 8 -10.24 0.12 -8.67
C ALA A 8 -8.80 0.02 -8.17
N VAL A 9 -8.61 0.15 -6.86
CA VAL A 9 -7.30 0.03 -6.21
C VAL A 9 -7.29 -1.24 -5.36
N LEU A 10 -6.28 -2.10 -5.53
CA LEU A 10 -6.11 -3.34 -4.79
C LEU A 10 -4.71 -3.44 -4.19
N GLY A 11 -4.63 -3.42 -2.87
CA GLY A 11 -3.42 -3.84 -2.15
C GLY A 11 -3.41 -5.37 -2.00
N LEU A 12 -2.31 -6.01 -2.39
CA LEU A 12 -2.15 -7.46 -2.23
C LEU A 12 -1.71 -7.89 -0.83
N ASN A 13 -1.21 -6.94 -0.04
CA ASN A 13 -0.82 -7.20 1.33
C ASN A 13 -2.02 -7.16 2.25
N SER A 14 -2.10 -8.14 3.14
CA SER A 14 -2.88 -8.03 4.37
C SER A 14 -1.94 -7.75 5.52
N ARG A 15 -2.16 -6.67 6.26
CA ARG A 15 -1.55 -6.47 7.57
C ARG A 15 -2.64 -6.50 8.62
N THR A 16 -2.32 -7.13 9.74
CA THR A 16 -3.17 -7.08 10.93
C THR A 16 -2.51 -6.11 11.89
N ALA A 17 -3.11 -4.92 12.03
CA ALA A 17 -2.72 -4.00 13.08
C ALA A 17 -3.06 -4.63 14.44
N TRP A 18 -2.09 -4.64 15.35
CA TRP A 18 -2.23 -5.20 16.70
C TRP A 18 -2.35 -4.11 17.76
N SER A 19 -2.27 -2.84 17.36
CA SER A 19 -2.56 -1.67 18.18
C SER A 19 -3.44 -0.68 17.40
N GLN A 20 -4.20 0.13 18.14
CA GLN A 20 -5.07 1.16 17.54
C GLN A 20 -4.25 2.21 16.78
N GLU A 21 -3.12 2.67 17.34
CA GLU A 21 -2.23 3.65 16.71
C GLU A 21 -1.76 3.18 15.32
N LEU A 22 -1.39 1.90 15.19
CA LEU A 22 -0.96 1.32 13.91
C LEU A 22 -2.12 1.23 12.92
N ALA A 23 -3.33 0.89 13.38
CA ALA A 23 -4.52 0.82 12.54
C ALA A 23 -4.92 2.21 12.01
N ASP A 24 -4.84 3.24 12.87
CA ASP A 24 -5.13 4.62 12.51
C ASP A 24 -4.12 5.14 11.49
N LEU A 25 -2.82 4.84 11.68
CA LEU A 25 -1.77 5.22 10.75
C LEU A 25 -1.93 4.53 9.38
N GLU A 26 -2.28 3.24 9.36
CA GLU A 26 -2.55 2.50 8.11
C GLU A 26 -3.75 3.08 7.36
N THR A 27 -4.81 3.45 8.09
CA THR A 27 -6.01 4.10 7.53
C THR A 27 -5.65 5.46 6.93
N GLN A 28 -4.89 6.28 7.65
CA GLN A 28 -4.45 7.60 7.18
C GLN A 28 -3.57 7.50 5.92
N ASN A 29 -2.64 6.55 5.88
CA ASN A 29 -1.78 6.32 4.71
C ASN A 29 -2.60 5.89 3.50
N SER A 30 -3.58 5.01 3.70
CA SER A 30 -4.48 4.54 2.65
C SER A 30 -5.34 5.68 2.08
N GLU A 31 -5.86 6.56 2.94
CA GLU A 31 -6.62 7.74 2.50
C GLU A 31 -5.74 8.73 1.75
N ARG A 32 -4.52 9.03 2.25
CA ARG A 32 -3.58 9.91 1.54
C ARG A 32 -3.27 9.38 0.15
N PHE A 33 -2.99 8.09 0.03
CA PHE A 33 -2.75 7.45 -1.25
C PHE A 33 -3.92 7.60 -2.23
N LEU A 34 -5.17 7.37 -1.77
CA LEU A 34 -6.34 7.60 -2.59
C LEU A 34 -6.50 9.07 -2.99
N GLN A 35 -6.19 10.01 -2.10
CA GLN A 35 -6.25 11.43 -2.43
C GLN A 35 -5.21 11.83 -3.47
N THR A 36 -3.98 11.32 -3.38
CA THR A 36 -2.95 11.52 -4.40
C THR A 36 -3.46 11.04 -5.77
N LEU A 37 -4.06 9.85 -5.84
CA LEU A 37 -4.64 9.34 -7.09
C LEU A 37 -5.82 10.19 -7.58
N ARG A 38 -6.72 10.62 -6.69
CA ARG A 38 -7.88 11.47 -7.03
C ARG A 38 -7.48 12.84 -7.58
N SER A 39 -6.28 13.33 -7.27
CA SER A 39 -5.76 14.58 -7.83
C SER A 39 -5.49 14.51 -9.34
N ALA A 40 -5.39 13.31 -9.91
CA ALA A 40 -5.17 13.12 -11.35
C ALA A 40 -6.46 13.43 -12.15
N THR A 41 -6.37 14.39 -13.06
CA THR A 41 -7.52 14.87 -13.87
C THR A 41 -8.12 13.83 -14.82
N GLN A 42 -7.38 12.76 -15.11
CA GLN A 42 -7.79 11.66 -15.97
C GLN A 42 -8.67 10.63 -15.24
N LEU A 43 -8.81 10.72 -13.91
CA LEU A 43 -9.60 9.77 -13.12
C LEU A 43 -10.92 10.39 -12.69
N THR A 44 -12.04 9.69 -12.92
CA THR A 44 -13.37 10.11 -12.44
C THR A 44 -13.66 9.60 -11.05
N GLN A 45 -13.21 8.38 -10.74
CA GLN A 45 -13.44 7.73 -9.46
C GLN A 45 -12.22 6.91 -9.09
N VAL A 46 -11.83 6.98 -7.82
CA VAL A 46 -10.78 6.15 -7.24
C VAL A 46 -11.31 5.56 -5.95
N ARG A 47 -11.40 4.22 -5.91
CA ARG A 47 -11.91 3.48 -4.76
C ARG A 47 -11.07 2.23 -4.53
N PHE A 48 -10.84 1.88 -3.27
CA PHE A 48 -10.36 0.54 -2.95
C PHE A 48 -11.40 -0.50 -3.36
N MET A 49 -10.92 -1.61 -3.89
CA MET A 49 -11.75 -2.79 -4.13
C MET A 49 -12.08 -3.43 -2.77
N PRO A 50 -13.37 -3.62 -2.45
CA PRO A 50 -13.77 -4.31 -1.23
C PRO A 50 -13.20 -5.72 -1.17
N SER A 51 -12.73 -6.14 0.00
CA SER A 51 -12.19 -7.49 0.21
C SER A 51 -13.17 -8.59 -0.16
N LEU A 52 -14.48 -8.35 0.00
CA LEU A 52 -15.56 -9.27 -0.40
C LEU A 52 -15.57 -9.59 -1.90
N LEU A 53 -15.06 -8.69 -2.75
CA LEU A 53 -14.96 -8.90 -4.20
C LEU A 53 -13.62 -9.50 -4.62
N VAL A 54 -12.64 -9.61 -3.71
CA VAL A 54 -11.32 -10.12 -4.03
C VAL A 54 -11.38 -11.65 -4.14
N PRO A 55 -11.07 -12.23 -5.31
CA PRO A 55 -11.09 -13.67 -5.50
C PRO A 55 -9.94 -14.33 -4.70
N GLU A 56 -10.16 -15.56 -4.25
CA GLU A 56 -9.12 -16.37 -3.61
C GLU A 56 -7.91 -16.55 -4.53
N LYS A 57 -8.17 -16.85 -5.82
CA LYS A 57 -7.16 -16.92 -6.88
C LYS A 57 -6.89 -15.52 -7.43
N ARG A 58 -5.75 -14.95 -7.07
CA ARG A 58 -5.34 -13.59 -7.47
C ARG A 58 -4.56 -13.55 -8.79
N THR A 59 -5.01 -14.30 -9.81
CA THR A 59 -4.44 -14.20 -11.16
C THR A 59 -5.09 -13.05 -11.93
N VAL A 60 -4.42 -12.55 -12.98
CA VAL A 60 -4.92 -11.42 -13.78
C VAL A 60 -6.37 -11.62 -14.26
N PRO A 61 -6.78 -12.77 -14.83
CA PRO A 61 -8.18 -12.98 -15.24
C PRO A 61 -9.19 -12.77 -14.11
N TYR A 62 -8.98 -13.40 -12.95
CA TYR A 62 -9.91 -13.30 -11.82
C TYR A 62 -9.97 -11.89 -11.23
N LEU A 63 -8.83 -11.21 -11.12
CA LEU A 63 -8.78 -9.84 -10.62
C LEU A 63 -9.50 -8.86 -11.56
N ARG A 64 -9.38 -9.05 -12.87
CA ARG A 64 -10.12 -8.27 -13.86
C ARG A 64 -11.61 -8.50 -13.76
N GLU A 65 -12.01 -9.76 -13.60
CA GLU A 65 -13.40 -10.14 -13.40
C GLU A 65 -14.04 -9.49 -12.17
N ALA A 66 -13.28 -9.39 -11.07
CA ALA A 66 -13.70 -8.66 -9.87
C ALA A 66 -13.81 -7.16 -10.12
N ALA A 67 -12.79 -6.56 -10.77
CA ALA A 67 -12.79 -5.14 -11.12
C ALA A 67 -13.93 -4.76 -12.08
N ALA A 68 -14.26 -5.63 -13.04
CA ALA A 68 -15.38 -5.46 -13.95
C ALA A 68 -16.72 -5.47 -13.21
N ARG A 69 -16.93 -6.40 -12.27
CA ARG A 69 -18.12 -6.43 -11.39
C ARG A 69 -18.18 -5.19 -10.49
N PHE A 70 -17.04 -4.64 -10.11
CA PHE A 70 -16.92 -3.37 -9.39
C PHE A 70 -17.06 -2.12 -10.28
N GLN A 71 -17.30 -2.32 -11.59
CA GLN A 71 -17.45 -1.28 -12.61
C GLN A 71 -16.24 -0.34 -12.73
N ALA A 72 -15.03 -0.89 -12.63
CA ALA A 72 -13.81 -0.15 -12.90
C ALA A 72 -13.35 -0.33 -14.36
N ASP A 73 -12.81 0.75 -14.93
CA ASP A 73 -12.23 0.74 -16.28
C ASP A 73 -10.74 0.34 -16.20
N LEU A 74 -10.07 0.75 -15.10
CA LEU A 74 -8.70 0.41 -14.77
C LEU A 74 -8.61 -0.26 -13.40
N LEU A 75 -7.65 -1.18 -13.26
CA LEU A 75 -7.32 -1.83 -11.99
C LEU A 75 -5.87 -1.54 -11.64
N LEU A 76 -5.64 -0.80 -10.56
CA LEU A 76 -4.33 -0.58 -9.95
C LEU A 76 -4.11 -1.64 -8.87
N VAL A 77 -3.21 -2.58 -9.13
CA VAL A 77 -2.76 -3.57 -8.14
C VAL A 77 -1.42 -3.14 -7.61
N TYR A 78 -1.24 -3.16 -6.29
CA TYR A 78 0.06 -2.89 -5.69
C TYR A 78 0.38 -3.85 -4.55
N THR A 79 1.67 -4.01 -4.31
CA THR A 79 2.20 -4.70 -3.15
C THR A 79 3.28 -3.83 -2.51
N THR A 80 3.46 -4.04 -1.21
CA THR A 80 4.37 -3.31 -0.36
C THR A 80 5.17 -4.30 0.48
N ARG A 81 6.44 -4.48 0.15
CA ARG A 81 7.35 -5.30 0.94
C ARG A 81 8.17 -4.41 1.84
N VAL A 82 8.14 -4.64 3.15
CA VAL A 82 9.02 -3.95 4.09
C VAL A 82 10.06 -4.92 4.62
N GLN A 83 11.32 -4.51 4.55
CA GLN A 83 12.47 -5.20 5.12
C GLN A 83 12.95 -4.41 6.33
N THR A 84 13.15 -5.07 7.47
CA THR A 84 13.64 -4.43 8.69
C THR A 84 15.03 -4.91 9.03
N PHE A 85 15.91 -3.97 9.34
CA PHE A 85 17.29 -4.18 9.72
C PHE A 85 17.45 -3.65 11.14
N ARG A 86 17.90 -4.51 12.04
CA ARG A 86 18.24 -4.15 13.41
C ARG A 86 19.73 -3.83 13.47
N GLN A 87 20.08 -2.69 14.04
CA GLN A 87 21.47 -2.36 14.34
C GLN A 87 21.63 -2.28 15.85
N ASP A 88 22.04 -3.40 16.45
CA ASP A 88 22.35 -3.46 17.88
C ASP A 88 23.61 -2.66 18.15
N ARG A 89 23.49 -1.62 18.99
CA ARG A 89 24.64 -0.84 19.43
C ARG A 89 25.01 -1.26 20.85
N PHE A 90 26.28 -1.57 21.07
CA PHE A 90 26.82 -1.87 22.41
C PHE A 90 26.70 -0.69 23.39
N PHE A 91 26.63 0.54 22.88
CA PHE A 91 26.35 1.76 23.64
C PHE A 91 25.43 2.68 22.82
N GLY A 92 24.20 2.89 23.29
CA GLY A 92 23.19 3.74 22.64
C GLY A 92 21.79 3.13 22.65
N THR A 93 20.79 3.90 22.20
CA THR A 93 19.41 3.40 22.02
C THR A 93 19.34 2.57 20.74
N ASP A 94 18.70 1.41 20.79
CA ASP A 94 18.48 0.55 19.62
C ASP A 94 17.77 1.33 18.49
N GLU A 95 18.28 1.18 17.26
CA GLU A 95 17.70 1.77 16.05
C GLU A 95 17.14 0.67 15.15
N VAL A 96 15.94 0.89 14.62
CA VAL A 96 15.34 0.06 13.57
C VAL A 96 15.42 0.83 12.27
N ARG A 97 16.02 0.21 11.25
CA ARG A 97 15.94 0.70 9.87
C ARG A 97 14.93 -0.16 9.11
N ALA A 98 13.95 0.47 8.48
CA ALA A 98 13.01 -0.19 7.60
C ALA A 98 13.23 0.30 6.16
N ARG A 99 13.30 -0.63 5.20
CA ARG A 99 13.24 -0.33 3.78
C ARG A 99 11.91 -0.82 3.23
N CYS A 100 11.11 0.09 2.72
CA CYS A 100 9.87 -0.21 2.04
C CYS A 100 10.10 -0.27 0.53
N ILE A 101 9.57 -1.29 -0.12
CA ILE A 101 9.55 -1.44 -1.57
C ILE A 101 8.09 -1.55 -1.96
N VAL A 102 7.62 -0.67 -2.84
CA VAL A 102 6.29 -0.75 -3.45
C VAL A 102 6.45 -1.14 -4.91
N GLU A 103 5.65 -2.11 -5.34
CA GLU A 103 5.52 -2.52 -6.73
C GLU A 103 4.06 -2.35 -7.11
N SER A 104 3.80 -1.73 -8.26
CA SER A 104 2.44 -1.51 -8.76
C SER A 104 2.32 -1.87 -10.24
N VAL A 105 1.11 -2.29 -10.60
CA VAL A 105 0.71 -2.65 -11.95
C VAL A 105 -0.65 -2.00 -12.22
N LEU A 106 -0.74 -1.23 -13.30
CA LEU A 106 -2.00 -0.69 -13.80
C LEU A 106 -2.47 -1.54 -14.98
N LEU A 107 -3.66 -2.11 -14.83
CA LEU A 107 -4.29 -3.00 -15.81
C LEU A 107 -5.49 -2.31 -16.44
N ASP A 108 -5.63 -2.45 -17.76
CA ASP A 108 -6.89 -2.19 -18.44
C ASP A 108 -7.84 -3.38 -18.17
N VAL A 109 -9.01 -3.11 -17.59
CA VAL A 109 -9.94 -4.17 -17.15
C VAL A 109 -10.54 -4.92 -18.34
N ARG A 110 -10.76 -4.25 -19.48
CA ARG A 110 -11.44 -4.82 -20.65
C ARG A 110 -10.54 -5.75 -21.47
N THR A 111 -9.27 -5.38 -21.62
CA THR A 111 -8.27 -6.09 -22.43
C THR A 111 -7.37 -6.98 -21.60
N GLY A 112 -7.12 -6.61 -20.34
CA GLY A 112 -6.15 -7.26 -19.47
C GLY A 112 -4.70 -6.90 -19.76
N ILE A 113 -4.47 -5.89 -20.61
CA ILE A 113 -3.14 -5.37 -20.90
C ILE A 113 -2.61 -4.65 -19.67
N VAL A 114 -1.33 -4.88 -19.35
CA VAL A 114 -0.58 -4.07 -18.39
C VAL A 114 -0.24 -2.75 -19.07
N ALA A 115 -0.95 -1.70 -18.69
CA ALA A 115 -0.74 -0.36 -19.24
C ALA A 115 0.51 0.31 -18.64
N HIS A 116 0.80 0.03 -17.36
CA HIS A 116 1.95 0.61 -16.68
C HIS A 116 2.41 -0.27 -15.51
N THR A 117 3.70 -0.20 -15.19
CA THR A 117 4.29 -0.78 -13.99
C THR A 117 5.23 0.22 -13.34
N ALA A 118 5.21 0.31 -12.01
CA ALA A 118 6.16 1.12 -11.27
C ALA A 118 6.74 0.33 -10.09
N ARG A 119 7.98 0.67 -9.74
CA ARG A 119 8.65 0.17 -8.53
C ARG A 119 9.37 1.32 -7.86
N SER A 120 9.13 1.49 -6.57
CA SER A 120 9.81 2.50 -5.76
C SER A 120 10.27 1.92 -4.43
N ALA A 121 11.34 2.46 -3.87
CA ALA A 121 11.91 1.97 -2.62
C ALA A 121 12.39 3.12 -1.74
N GLU A 122 11.93 3.14 -0.48
CA GLU A 122 12.23 4.21 0.48
C GLU A 122 12.67 3.69 1.84
N GLY A 123 13.47 4.50 2.52
CA GLY A 123 14.03 4.19 3.84
C GLY A 123 13.38 4.97 4.98
N VAL A 124 13.10 4.29 6.08
CA VAL A 124 12.73 4.89 7.38
C VAL A 124 13.69 4.41 8.44
N VAL A 125 14.11 5.33 9.31
CA VAL A 125 14.86 5.01 10.52
C VAL A 125 13.96 5.38 11.69
N ALA A 126 13.58 4.40 12.49
CA ALA A 126 12.84 4.58 13.72
C ALA A 126 13.76 4.32 14.92
N LYS A 127 13.65 5.17 15.93
CA LYS A 127 14.33 5.00 17.22
C LYS A 127 13.29 4.62 18.25
N LYS A 128 13.66 3.75 19.20
CA LYS A 128 12.78 3.39 20.31
C LYS A 128 12.36 4.66 21.08
N SER A 129 11.06 4.92 21.16
CA SER A 129 10.51 6.02 21.95
C SER A 129 10.19 5.57 23.37
N ARG A 130 10.12 6.51 24.33
CA ARG A 130 9.74 6.20 25.74
C ARG A 130 8.32 5.65 25.87
N GLY A 131 7.46 5.87 24.87
CA GLY A 131 6.10 5.34 24.82
C GLY A 131 5.95 3.96 24.19
N ASP A 132 7.00 3.41 23.57
CA ASP A 132 6.94 2.08 22.97
C ASP A 132 6.98 1.01 24.08
N LEU A 133 5.96 0.16 24.15
CA LEU A 133 5.84 -0.94 25.12
C LEU A 133 7.00 -1.92 25.02
N ASN A 134 7.48 -2.16 23.79
CA ASN A 134 8.61 -3.02 23.49
C ASN A 134 9.21 -2.69 22.11
N PHE A 135 10.32 -3.35 21.77
CA PHE A 135 10.99 -3.15 20.50
C PHE A 135 10.15 -3.60 19.27
N SER A 136 9.27 -4.59 19.45
CA SER A 136 8.34 -4.97 18.37
C SER A 136 7.37 -3.86 17.99
N GLU A 137 7.03 -2.96 18.92
CA GLU A 137 6.26 -1.75 18.63
C GLU A 137 7.02 -0.79 17.72
N THR A 138 8.29 -0.52 18.03
CA THR A 138 9.16 0.30 17.20
C THR A 138 9.30 -0.27 15.78
N VAL A 139 9.42 -1.59 15.65
CA VAL A 139 9.48 -2.29 14.36
C VAL A 139 8.16 -2.14 13.60
N ALA A 140 7.02 -2.34 14.27
CA ALA A 140 5.71 -2.24 13.63
C ALA A 140 5.42 -0.80 13.16
N LYS A 141 5.75 0.22 13.97
CA LYS A 141 5.65 1.63 13.57
C LYS A 141 6.50 1.93 12.35
N ALA A 142 7.78 1.53 12.36
CA ALA A 142 8.67 1.70 11.21
C ALA A 142 8.12 1.02 9.94
N GLN A 143 7.50 -0.16 10.09
CA GLN A 143 6.89 -0.87 8.97
C GLN A 143 5.64 -0.19 8.43
N THR A 144 4.83 0.46 9.26
CA THR A 144 3.61 1.16 8.87
C THR A 144 3.89 2.58 8.34
N GLU A 145 4.95 3.23 8.81
CA GLU A 145 5.39 4.55 8.32
C GLU A 145 6.10 4.49 6.96
N ALA A 146 6.89 3.44 6.71
CA ALA A 146 7.71 3.39 5.50
C ALA A 146 6.94 3.42 4.17
N PRO A 147 5.74 2.85 4.04
CA PRO A 147 4.87 3.05 2.88
C PRO A 147 4.40 4.50 2.68
N ALA A 148 4.20 5.28 3.75
CA ALA A 148 3.70 6.66 3.67
C ALA A 148 4.67 7.62 2.96
N LYS A 149 5.95 7.28 2.90
CA LYS A 149 6.97 8.07 2.18
C LYS A 149 6.93 7.88 0.66
N LEU A 150 6.17 6.89 0.19
CA LEU A 150 6.05 6.51 -1.22
C LEU A 150 4.77 7.01 -1.88
N SER A 151 3.87 7.62 -1.09
CA SER A 151 2.52 8.04 -1.47
C SER A 151 2.36 9.55 -1.62
#